data_AF-A0A5B1CQR5-F1
#
_entry.id   AF-A0A5B1CQR5-F1
#
_cell.length_a   1.000
_cell.length_b   1.000
_cell.length_c   1.000
_cell.angle_alpha   90.00
_cell.angle_beta   90.00
_cell.angle_gamma   90.00
#
_symmetry.space_group_name_H-M   'P 1'
#
loop_
_entity.id
_entity.type
_entity.pdbx_description
1 polymer ?
#
loop_
_entity_poly.entity_id
_entity_poly.type
_entity_poly.pdbx_seq_one_letter_code
_entity_poly.pdbx_strand_id
1 'polypeptide(L)'
;MNRIVTTFALIAISAVLTSNAASAQWFGSNHWTDRSHRSFHSGAHPSNDWARRANRPLINPPIVNRPIVHQPVVHVPDLLLLDSYADRLVTVAVHLHDDAYALSPGYFHSAAIERYVFQIERLQVHMHDVLHQAASNRITSAVCLNHIRSDVRQVASLARRLDAELSHQKRDGVCPADYRLILHMRQVLASELNPLLGLMNAELTGHRHHTVPIRTRQISRRPSFSFGWGF
;
A
#
# COMPACT_ATOMS: atom_id res chain seq x y z
N MET A 1 27.04 43.61 -38.19
CA MET A 1 26.36 43.26 -36.92
C MET A 1 25.61 41.95 -37.15
N ASN A 2 26.17 40.87 -36.62
CA ASN A 2 25.89 39.50 -37.04
C ASN A 2 24.64 38.93 -36.36
N ARG A 3 23.84 38.23 -37.17
CA ARG A 3 22.67 37.44 -36.80
C ARG A 3 23.12 36.18 -36.07
N ILE A 4 22.61 35.94 -34.86
CA ILE A 4 22.71 34.63 -34.20
C ILE A 4 21.43 33.88 -34.55
N VAL A 5 21.59 32.99 -35.53
CA VAL A 5 20.58 32.05 -36.00
C VAL A 5 20.59 30.83 -35.09
N THR A 6 19.38 30.44 -34.70
CA THR A 6 18.94 29.23 -34.02
C THR A 6 19.45 27.95 -34.68
N THR A 7 20.09 27.08 -33.89
CA THR A 7 20.36 25.68 -34.28
C THR A 7 19.67 24.75 -33.29
N PHE A 8 18.47 24.30 -33.66
CA PHE A 8 17.81 23.15 -33.04
C PHE A 8 18.48 21.88 -33.56
N ALA A 9 19.25 21.21 -32.70
CA ALA A 9 19.73 19.85 -32.97
C ALA A 9 18.80 18.85 -32.27
N LEU A 10 17.93 18.23 -33.06
CA LEU A 10 17.27 16.96 -32.79
C LEU A 10 18.32 15.90 -32.46
N ILE A 11 18.28 15.33 -31.25
CA ILE A 11 18.93 14.05 -30.96
C ILE A 11 17.84 13.03 -30.66
N ALA A 12 17.93 11.95 -31.42
CA ALA A 12 16.99 10.87 -31.56
C ALA A 12 16.83 10.04 -30.28
N ILE A 13 15.59 9.61 -30.08
CA ILE A 13 15.16 8.52 -29.22
C ILE A 13 15.84 7.23 -29.70
N SER A 14 16.58 6.54 -28.83
CA SER A 14 17.00 5.14 -29.01
C SER A 14 17.43 4.52 -27.68
N ALA A 15 16.92 3.30 -27.40
CA ALA A 15 17.23 2.34 -26.32
C ALA A 15 16.75 2.77 -24.90
N VAL A 16 15.73 2.21 -24.25
CA VAL A 16 15.27 0.81 -24.09
C VAL A 16 16.42 -0.16 -23.78
N LEU A 17 16.43 -0.64 -22.53
CA LEU A 17 17.24 -1.71 -21.93
C LEU A 17 18.68 -1.38 -21.53
N THR A 18 18.87 -0.64 -20.43
CA THR A 18 19.87 -0.95 -19.37
C THR A 18 19.66 -0.02 -18.17
N SER A 19 18.77 -0.38 -17.22
CA SER A 19 18.63 0.39 -15.97
C SER A 19 18.37 -0.50 -14.74
N ASN A 20 18.96 -1.70 -14.67
CA ASN A 20 18.92 -2.53 -13.46
C ASN A 20 20.35 -2.93 -13.06
N ALA A 21 21.11 -1.98 -12.50
CA ALA A 21 22.36 -2.28 -11.78
C ALA A 21 22.92 -1.11 -10.94
N ALA A 22 22.43 0.13 -11.11
CA ALA A 22 23.06 1.31 -10.52
C ALA A 22 22.40 1.84 -9.22
N SER A 23 21.32 1.22 -8.72
CA SER A 23 20.69 1.62 -7.45
C SER A 23 21.23 0.85 -6.22
N ALA A 24 22.18 -0.06 -6.39
CA ALA A 24 22.69 -0.92 -5.32
C ALA A 24 23.76 -0.30 -4.40
N GLN A 25 24.09 1.00 -4.53
CA GLN A 25 25.20 1.62 -3.77
C GLN A 25 24.82 2.65 -2.71
N TRP A 26 23.53 2.85 -2.39
CA TRP A 26 23.10 3.86 -1.41
C TRP A 26 22.51 3.34 -0.09
N PHE A 27 22.49 2.03 0.16
CA PHE A 27 21.96 1.47 1.41
C PHE A 27 23.06 0.93 2.32
N GLY A 28 23.82 1.86 2.90
CA GLY A 28 24.74 1.57 4.00
C GLY A 28 23.99 1.28 5.31
N SER A 29 24.06 0.03 5.74
CA SER A 29 24.06 -0.44 7.14
C SER A 29 23.17 0.28 8.16
N ASN A 30 21.92 -0.18 8.31
CA ASN A 30 21.16 0.05 9.55
C ASN A 30 20.98 -1.27 10.30
N HIS A 31 21.88 -1.48 11.26
CA HIS A 31 21.76 -2.44 12.34
C HIS A 31 20.41 -2.27 13.05
N TRP A 32 19.53 -3.27 12.96
CA TRP A 32 18.35 -3.39 13.80
C TRP A 32 18.41 -4.72 14.53
N THR A 33 19.28 -4.79 15.54
CA THR A 33 19.16 -5.80 16.57
C THR A 33 18.55 -5.17 17.81
N ASP A 34 17.52 -5.85 18.31
CA ASP A 34 17.24 -5.96 19.73
C ASP A 34 16.31 -4.90 20.36
N ARG A 35 14.99 -5.12 20.23
CA ARG A 35 14.04 -4.79 21.31
C ARG A 35 12.71 -5.53 21.17
N SER A 36 12.63 -6.76 21.67
CA SER A 36 11.34 -7.37 22.02
C SER A 36 11.47 -8.37 23.17
N HIS A 37 11.73 -7.85 24.37
CA HIS A 37 11.35 -8.53 25.60
C HIS A 37 9.87 -8.23 25.89
N ARG A 38 8.99 -9.20 25.64
CA ARG A 38 7.67 -9.25 26.30
C ARG A 38 7.56 -10.56 27.08
N SER A 39 7.52 -10.38 28.39
CA SER A 39 7.37 -11.39 29.42
C SER A 39 6.02 -12.11 29.30
N PHE A 40 6.06 -13.43 29.16
CA PHE A 40 4.92 -14.32 29.35
C PHE A 40 4.74 -14.58 30.85
N HIS A 41 3.60 -14.15 31.41
CA HIS A 41 3.14 -14.61 32.72
C HIS A 41 2.28 -15.86 32.53
N SER A 42 2.85 -17.01 32.92
CA SER A 42 2.16 -18.30 33.04
C SER A 42 1.43 -18.36 34.37
N GLY A 43 0.10 -18.41 34.36
CA GLY A 43 -0.74 -18.70 35.53
C GLY A 43 -1.50 -20.01 35.32
N ALA A 44 -0.98 -21.10 35.88
CA ALA A 44 -1.62 -22.40 35.90
C ALA A 44 -2.57 -22.53 37.10
N HIS A 45 -3.85 -22.83 36.86
CA HIS A 45 -4.81 -23.28 37.87
C HIS A 45 -5.15 -24.76 37.62
N PRO A 46 -4.87 -25.68 38.57
CA PRO A 46 -5.38 -27.04 38.51
C PRO A 46 -6.81 -27.08 39.09
N SER A 47 -7.77 -27.58 38.32
CA SER A 47 -9.12 -27.88 38.80
C SER A 47 -9.32 -29.39 38.90
N ASN A 48 -9.92 -29.81 40.01
CA ASN A 48 -10.04 -31.20 40.46
C ASN A 48 -11.30 -31.84 39.85
N ASP A 49 -11.17 -32.50 38.70
CA ASP A 49 -12.31 -33.04 37.93
C ASP A 49 -12.44 -34.58 37.94
N TRP A 50 -11.94 -35.25 39.00
CA TRP A 50 -11.97 -36.72 39.09
C TRP A 50 -13.26 -37.31 39.71
N ALA A 51 -14.16 -36.50 40.27
CA ALA A 51 -15.31 -37.00 41.03
C ALA A 51 -16.64 -37.14 40.22
N ARG A 52 -16.66 -36.87 38.91
CA ARG A 52 -17.91 -36.85 38.13
C ARG A 52 -18.03 -37.97 37.08
N ARG A 53 -17.47 -39.15 37.37
CA ARG A 53 -17.36 -40.27 36.41
C ARG A 53 -18.01 -41.60 36.85
N ALA A 54 -18.99 -41.56 37.75
CA ALA A 54 -19.82 -42.72 38.06
C ALA A 54 -21.29 -42.32 37.92
N ASN A 55 -22.05 -43.07 37.12
CA ASN A 55 -23.47 -42.91 36.78
C ASN A 55 -23.78 -42.09 35.52
N ARG A 56 -23.61 -42.71 34.34
CA ARG A 56 -24.43 -42.40 33.15
C ARG A 56 -25.11 -43.67 32.63
N PRO A 57 -26.44 -43.66 32.45
CA PRO A 57 -27.19 -44.78 31.87
C PRO A 57 -26.91 -44.91 30.37
N LEU A 58 -26.89 -46.15 29.88
CA LEU A 58 -26.79 -46.50 28.47
C LEU A 58 -28.07 -46.08 27.73
N ILE A 59 -28.06 -44.88 27.15
CA ILE A 59 -29.09 -44.39 26.22
C ILE A 59 -28.55 -44.57 24.80
N ASN A 60 -29.31 -45.26 23.95
CA ASN A 60 -29.01 -45.43 22.52
C ASN A 60 -28.71 -44.07 21.87
N PRO A 61 -27.58 -43.88 21.16
CA PRO A 61 -27.28 -42.60 20.56
C PRO A 61 -28.27 -42.31 19.41
N PRO A 62 -28.85 -41.11 19.33
CA PRO A 62 -29.62 -40.72 18.16
C PRO A 62 -28.69 -40.73 16.93
N ILE A 63 -29.24 -41.07 15.77
CA ILE A 63 -28.56 -40.90 14.48
C ILE A 63 -28.29 -39.40 14.32
N VAL A 64 -27.08 -38.97 14.71
CA VAL A 64 -26.62 -37.60 14.55
C VAL A 64 -26.34 -37.40 13.07
N ASN A 65 -27.21 -36.64 12.40
CA ASN A 65 -26.87 -35.99 11.13
C ASN A 65 -25.61 -35.16 11.39
N ARG A 66 -24.43 -35.72 11.09
CA ARG A 66 -23.17 -35.00 11.19
C ARG A 66 -23.27 -33.82 10.23
N PRO A 67 -23.20 -32.57 10.70
CA PRO A 67 -23.11 -31.43 9.80
C PRO A 67 -21.90 -31.69 8.90
N ILE A 68 -22.10 -31.56 7.59
CA ILE A 68 -21.00 -31.55 6.64
C ILE A 68 -20.10 -30.39 7.06
N VAL A 69 -18.98 -30.72 7.72
CA VAL A 69 -18.00 -29.74 8.13
C VAL A 69 -17.34 -29.27 6.84
N HIS A 70 -17.81 -28.15 6.30
CA HIS A 70 -17.13 -27.45 5.24
C HIS A 70 -15.74 -27.09 5.76
N GLN A 71 -14.71 -27.79 5.29
CA GLN A 71 -13.35 -27.43 5.61
C GLN A 71 -13.12 -26.01 5.08
N PRO A 72 -12.62 -25.09 5.93
CA PRO A 72 -12.33 -23.74 5.47
C PRO A 72 -11.27 -23.83 4.37
N VAL A 73 -11.60 -23.32 3.18
CA VAL A 73 -10.64 -23.17 2.10
C VAL A 73 -9.55 -22.22 2.61
N VAL A 74 -8.35 -22.76 2.87
CA VAL A 74 -7.21 -21.96 3.32
C VAL A 74 -6.71 -21.15 2.13
N HIS A 75 -6.88 -19.83 2.20
CA HIS A 75 -6.35 -18.94 1.18
C HIS A 75 -4.82 -18.87 1.28
N VAL A 76 -4.15 -19.07 0.15
CA VAL A 76 -2.71 -18.90 0.00
C VAL A 76 -2.49 -17.67 -0.89
N PRO A 77 -1.91 -16.58 -0.36
CA PRO A 77 -1.62 -15.38 -1.14
C PRO A 77 -0.66 -15.67 -2.30
N ASP A 78 -0.93 -15.07 -3.46
CA ASP A 78 -0.02 -15.08 -4.60
C ASP A 78 1.13 -14.08 -4.38
N LEU A 79 2.33 -14.60 -4.14
CA LEU A 79 3.53 -13.79 -3.89
C LEU A 79 3.95 -12.95 -5.10
N LEU A 80 3.83 -13.47 -6.32
CA LEU A 80 4.22 -12.72 -7.52
C LEU A 80 3.28 -11.54 -7.73
N LEU A 81 1.99 -11.75 -7.42
CA LEU A 81 1.01 -10.68 -7.46
C LEU A 81 1.29 -9.61 -6.39
N LEU A 82 1.61 -10.02 -5.15
CA LEU A 82 2.00 -9.08 -4.08
C LEU A 82 3.28 -8.30 -4.42
N ASP A 83 4.27 -8.95 -5.03
CA ASP A 83 5.51 -8.32 -5.50
C ASP A 83 5.19 -7.23 -6.55
N SER A 84 4.35 -7.55 -7.53
CA SER A 84 3.89 -6.57 -8.53
C SER A 84 3.13 -5.38 -7.90
N TYR A 85 2.42 -5.60 -6.80
CA TYR A 85 1.77 -4.51 -6.06
C TYR A 85 2.79 -3.66 -5.29
N ALA A 86 3.83 -4.27 -4.73
CA ALA A 86 4.91 -3.54 -4.08
C ALA A 86 5.68 -2.66 -5.08
N ASP A 87 5.92 -3.13 -6.30
CA ASP A 87 6.52 -2.32 -7.38
C ASP A 87 5.65 -1.12 -7.74
N ARG A 88 4.33 -1.31 -7.86
CA ARG A 88 3.41 -0.18 -8.09
C ARG A 88 3.40 0.80 -6.93
N LEU A 89 3.61 0.32 -5.71
CA LEU A 89 3.71 1.18 -4.53
C LEU A 89 4.97 2.06 -4.58
N VAL A 90 6.07 1.58 -5.19
CA VAL A 90 7.26 2.41 -5.47
C VAL A 90 6.86 3.62 -6.31
N THR A 91 6.17 3.38 -7.43
CA THR A 91 5.78 4.47 -8.35
C THR A 91 4.91 5.51 -7.64
N VAL A 92 3.95 5.06 -6.84
CA VAL A 92 3.08 5.96 -6.06
C VAL A 92 3.89 6.73 -5.00
N ALA A 93 4.82 6.08 -4.31
CA ALA A 93 5.67 6.72 -3.31
C ALA A 93 6.57 7.80 -3.95
N VAL A 94 7.14 7.52 -5.12
CA VAL A 94 7.95 8.48 -5.89
C VAL A 94 7.11 9.70 -6.28
N HIS A 95 5.90 9.52 -6.81
CA HIS A 95 5.02 10.66 -7.14
C HIS A 95 4.71 11.52 -5.91
N LEU A 96 4.39 10.89 -4.78
CA LEU A 96 4.13 11.61 -3.54
C LEU A 96 5.38 12.31 -3.01
N HIS A 97 6.56 11.71 -3.18
CA HIS A 97 7.85 12.27 -2.75
C HIS A 97 8.21 13.50 -3.57
N ASP A 98 8.13 13.40 -4.90
CA ASP A 98 8.43 14.51 -5.82
C ASP A 98 7.49 15.70 -5.56
N ASP A 99 6.19 15.44 -5.39
CA ASP A 99 5.22 16.49 -5.07
C ASP A 99 5.46 17.12 -3.70
N ALA A 100 5.79 16.31 -2.68
CA ALA A 100 6.07 16.79 -1.33
C ALA A 100 7.34 17.66 -1.31
N TYR A 101 8.38 17.24 -2.02
CA TYR A 101 9.64 17.98 -2.14
C TYR A 101 9.48 19.28 -2.94
N ALA A 102 8.54 19.31 -3.89
CA ALA A 102 8.21 20.50 -4.67
C ALA A 102 7.40 21.55 -3.89
N LEU A 103 6.92 21.24 -2.68
CA LEU A 103 6.22 22.21 -1.84
C LEU A 103 7.15 23.36 -1.45
N SER A 104 6.58 24.56 -1.34
CA SER A 104 7.33 25.74 -0.91
C SER A 104 7.95 25.53 0.49
N PRO A 105 9.24 25.88 0.72
CA PRO A 105 9.90 25.67 2.02
C PRO A 105 9.24 26.42 3.20
N GLY A 106 8.53 27.51 2.92
CA GLY A 106 7.78 28.29 3.92
C GLY A 106 6.38 27.74 4.20
N TYR A 107 6.00 26.62 3.59
CA TYR A 107 4.69 26.03 3.77
C TYR A 107 4.59 25.32 5.12
N PHE A 108 3.70 25.77 6.00
CA PHE A 108 3.64 25.33 7.40
C PHE A 108 3.52 23.81 7.59
N HIS A 109 2.85 23.11 6.65
CA HIS A 109 2.62 21.66 6.75
C HIS A 109 3.61 20.81 5.93
N SER A 110 4.58 21.41 5.22
CA SER A 110 5.51 20.67 4.35
C SER A 110 6.28 19.60 5.12
N ALA A 111 6.84 19.93 6.29
CA ALA A 111 7.59 19.00 7.11
C ALA A 111 6.76 17.78 7.59
N ALA A 112 5.47 17.97 7.88
CA ALA A 112 4.59 16.87 8.27
C ALA A 112 4.28 15.95 7.08
N ILE A 113 4.01 16.55 5.92
CA ILE A 113 3.75 15.86 4.65
C ILE A 113 4.98 15.03 4.24
N GLU A 114 6.15 15.65 4.15
CA GLU A 114 7.42 14.99 3.83
C GLU A 114 7.69 13.80 4.77
N ARG A 115 7.47 13.98 6.08
CA ARG A 115 7.66 12.90 7.05
C ARG A 115 6.72 11.72 6.80
N TYR A 116 5.46 11.96 6.45
CA TYR A 116 4.53 10.87 6.15
C TYR A 116 4.91 10.15 4.85
N VAL A 117 5.27 10.90 3.81
CA VAL A 117 5.69 10.32 2.53
C VAL A 117 6.97 9.50 2.68
N PHE A 118 7.96 10.02 3.40
CA PHE A 118 9.19 9.29 3.71
C PHE A 118 8.93 7.99 4.49
N GLN A 119 7.97 7.98 5.42
CA GLN A 119 7.59 6.76 6.14
C GLN A 119 6.90 5.74 5.22
N ILE A 120 6.08 6.19 4.26
CA ILE A 120 5.47 5.32 3.24
C ILE A 120 6.55 4.68 2.37
N GLU A 121 7.52 5.47 1.90
CA GLU A 121 8.66 5.00 1.11
C GLU A 121 9.47 3.93 1.85
N ARG A 122 9.80 4.18 3.13
CA ARG A 122 10.53 3.19 3.94
C ARG A 122 9.79 1.86 4.11
N LEU A 123 8.47 1.91 4.32
CA LEU A 123 7.65 0.71 4.42
C LEU A 123 7.54 -0.02 3.08
N GLN A 124 7.49 0.72 1.97
CA GLN A 124 7.51 0.15 0.63
C GLN A 124 8.81 -0.64 0.40
N VAL A 125 9.97 -0.03 0.66
CA VAL A 125 11.28 -0.69 0.52
C VAL A 125 11.32 -1.97 1.37
N HIS A 126 10.89 -1.89 2.63
CA HIS A 126 10.84 -3.06 3.51
C HIS A 126 9.95 -4.19 2.97
N MET A 127 8.75 -3.87 2.46
CA MET A 127 7.88 -4.88 1.85
C MET A 127 8.50 -5.52 0.61
N HIS A 128 9.13 -4.72 -0.25
CA HIS A 128 9.82 -5.21 -1.44
C HIS A 128 10.96 -6.16 -1.06
N ASP A 129 11.79 -5.81 -0.07
CA ASP A 129 12.86 -6.68 0.42
C ASP A 129 12.33 -8.02 0.95
N VAL A 130 11.26 -7.98 1.76
CA VAL A 130 10.64 -9.19 2.33
C VAL A 130 10.01 -10.08 1.24
N LEU A 131 9.32 -9.47 0.27
CA LEU A 131 8.71 -10.20 -0.85
C LEU A 131 9.77 -10.80 -1.77
N HIS A 132 10.80 -10.04 -2.10
CA HIS A 132 11.91 -10.51 -2.92
C HIS A 132 12.67 -11.68 -2.25
N GLN A 133 12.92 -11.58 -0.94
CA GLN A 133 13.52 -12.68 -0.16
C GLN A 133 12.60 -13.92 -0.11
N ALA A 134 11.29 -13.74 0.01
CA ALA A 134 10.35 -14.86 -0.01
C ALA A 134 10.30 -15.54 -1.38
N ALA A 135 10.30 -14.75 -2.47
CA ALA A 135 10.29 -15.22 -3.84
C ALA A 135 11.60 -15.97 -4.19
N SER A 136 12.75 -15.43 -3.81
CA SER A 136 14.06 -16.05 -4.08
C SER A 136 14.22 -17.39 -3.37
N ASN A 137 13.73 -17.50 -2.14
CA ASN A 137 13.78 -18.74 -1.35
C ASN A 137 12.65 -19.74 -1.69
N ARG A 138 11.64 -19.33 -2.48
CA ARG A 138 10.42 -20.11 -2.77
C ARG A 138 9.68 -20.59 -1.52
N ILE A 139 9.88 -19.94 -0.38
CA ILE A 139 9.28 -20.31 0.90
C ILE A 139 8.44 -19.13 1.40
N THR A 140 7.13 -19.33 1.44
CA THR A 140 6.21 -18.37 2.05
C THR A 140 5.98 -18.77 3.50
N SER A 141 6.62 -18.08 4.44
CA SER A 141 6.36 -18.31 5.86
C SER A 141 5.18 -17.48 6.34
N ALA A 142 4.43 -17.99 7.32
CA ALA A 142 3.37 -17.23 7.99
C ALA A 142 3.91 -15.93 8.62
N VAL A 143 5.17 -15.95 9.07
CA VAL A 143 5.88 -14.79 9.61
C VAL A 143 6.04 -13.71 8.54
N CYS A 144 6.54 -14.07 7.35
CA CYS A 144 6.66 -13.15 6.21
C CYS A 144 5.32 -12.48 5.86
N LEU A 145 4.25 -13.27 5.70
CA LEU A 145 2.92 -12.74 5.40
C LEU A 145 2.38 -11.82 6.51
N ASN A 146 2.72 -12.10 7.77
CA ASN A 146 2.34 -11.23 8.89
C ASN A 146 3.11 -9.90 8.88
N HIS A 147 4.38 -9.89 8.48
CA HIS A 147 5.14 -8.65 8.29
C HIS A 147 4.54 -7.80 7.19
N ILE A 148 4.31 -8.36 6.00
CA ILE A 148 3.70 -7.64 4.87
C ILE A 148 2.31 -7.09 5.28
N ARG A 149 1.50 -7.89 5.97
CA ARG A 149 0.19 -7.42 6.47
C ARG A 149 0.31 -6.28 7.47
N SER A 150 1.32 -6.32 8.34
CA SER A 150 1.61 -5.22 9.27
C SER A 150 1.98 -3.94 8.51
N ASP A 151 2.83 -4.06 7.50
CA ASP A 151 3.33 -2.93 6.72
C ASP A 151 2.21 -2.30 5.87
N VAL A 152 1.41 -3.10 5.17
CA VAL A 152 0.23 -2.63 4.42
C VAL A 152 -0.72 -1.83 5.33
N ARG A 153 -0.96 -2.31 6.56
CA ARG A 153 -1.80 -1.58 7.53
C ARG A 153 -1.17 -0.28 8.00
N GLN A 154 0.16 -0.26 8.19
CA GLN A 154 0.89 0.95 8.54
C GLN A 154 0.84 1.97 7.39
N VAL A 155 1.06 1.56 6.15
CA VAL A 155 0.93 2.44 4.97
C VAL A 155 -0.50 2.98 4.86
N ALA A 156 -1.54 2.17 5.06
CA ALA A 156 -2.93 2.65 5.08
C ALA A 156 -3.22 3.64 6.22
N SER A 157 -2.55 3.50 7.37
CA SER A 157 -2.64 4.46 8.47
C SER A 157 -1.98 5.79 8.10
N LEU A 158 -0.79 5.74 7.51
CA LEU A 158 -0.04 6.90 7.07
C LEU A 158 -0.75 7.65 5.93
N ALA A 159 -1.28 6.93 4.94
CA ALA A 159 -2.06 7.49 3.84
C ALA A 159 -3.28 8.29 4.33
N ARG A 160 -4.00 7.77 5.33
CA ARG A 160 -5.13 8.49 5.94
C ARG A 160 -4.70 9.75 6.70
N ARG A 161 -3.55 9.69 7.39
CA ARG A 161 -2.99 10.88 8.07
C ARG A 161 -2.51 11.92 7.08
N LEU A 162 -1.88 11.49 5.99
CA LEU A 162 -1.45 12.36 4.90
C LEU A 162 -2.66 13.02 4.21
N ASP A 163 -3.70 12.27 3.84
CA ASP A 163 -4.91 12.87 3.25
C ASP A 163 -5.62 13.83 4.22
N ALA A 164 -5.65 13.52 5.53
CA ALA A 164 -6.15 14.43 6.53
C ALA A 164 -5.34 15.74 6.53
N GLU A 165 -4.00 15.65 6.59
CA GLU A 165 -3.09 16.80 6.57
C GLU A 165 -3.30 17.66 5.31
N LEU A 166 -3.37 17.02 4.13
CA LEU A 166 -3.62 17.69 2.85
C LEU A 166 -5.04 18.30 2.77
N SER A 167 -6.00 17.73 3.49
CA SER A 167 -7.38 18.24 3.54
C SER A 167 -7.55 19.42 4.48
N HIS A 168 -6.78 19.46 5.58
CA HIS A 168 -6.82 20.55 6.57
C HIS A 168 -6.49 21.91 5.97
N GLN A 169 -5.66 21.92 4.94
CA GLN A 169 -5.20 23.12 4.28
C GLN A 169 -6.31 23.95 3.62
N LYS A 170 -7.45 23.33 3.27
CA LYS A 170 -8.63 24.07 2.80
C LYS A 170 -9.15 25.06 3.86
N ARG A 171 -8.92 24.78 5.15
CA ARG A 171 -9.33 25.62 6.28
C ARG A 171 -8.26 26.61 6.67
N ASP A 172 -7.00 26.16 6.71
CA ASP A 172 -5.89 26.94 7.27
C ASP A 172 -5.28 27.91 6.25
N GLY A 173 -5.63 27.76 4.97
CA GLY A 173 -5.11 28.55 3.87
C GLY A 173 -3.94 27.84 3.19
N VAL A 174 -4.04 27.67 1.88
CA VAL A 174 -2.97 27.10 1.05
C VAL A 174 -2.22 28.23 0.37
N CYS A 175 -0.89 28.15 0.35
CA CYS A 175 -0.08 28.96 -0.56
C CYS A 175 -0.57 28.71 -2.00
N PRO A 176 -1.05 29.73 -2.75
CA PRO A 176 -1.63 29.51 -4.07
C PRO A 176 -0.72 28.74 -5.06
N ALA A 177 0.61 28.85 -4.88
CA ALA A 177 1.58 28.11 -5.67
C ALA A 177 1.54 26.59 -5.41
N ASP A 178 1.36 26.17 -4.16
CA ASP A 178 1.41 24.76 -3.75
C ASP A 178 0.06 24.04 -3.96
N TYR A 179 -1.04 24.79 -4.12
CA TYR A 179 -2.39 24.24 -4.21
C TYR A 179 -2.55 23.12 -5.25
N ARG A 180 -1.88 23.25 -6.39
CA ARG A 180 -1.92 22.22 -7.45
C ARG A 180 -1.21 20.94 -7.03
N LEU A 181 -0.07 21.02 -6.36
CA LEU A 181 0.68 19.86 -5.84
C LEU A 181 -0.13 19.13 -4.78
N ILE A 182 -0.75 19.88 -3.87
CA ILE A 182 -1.63 19.34 -2.83
C ILE A 182 -2.81 18.58 -3.44
N LEU A 183 -3.48 19.18 -4.42
CA LEU A 183 -4.57 18.51 -5.11
C LEU A 183 -4.10 17.25 -5.85
N HIS A 184 -2.92 17.31 -6.47
CA HIS A 184 -2.34 16.17 -7.16
C HIS A 184 -2.02 15.02 -6.21
N MET A 185 -1.32 15.28 -5.09
CA MET A 185 -1.08 14.26 -4.07
C MET A 185 -2.37 13.62 -3.56
N ARG A 186 -3.41 14.42 -3.28
CA ARG A 186 -4.71 13.88 -2.85
C ARG A 186 -5.35 13.00 -3.92
N GLN A 187 -5.22 13.40 -5.19
CA GLN A 187 -5.65 12.57 -6.31
C GLN A 187 -4.88 11.25 -6.33
N VAL A 188 -3.54 11.27 -6.27
CA VAL A 188 -2.69 10.07 -6.22
C VAL A 188 -3.10 9.14 -5.06
N LEU A 189 -3.35 9.69 -3.87
CA LEU A 189 -3.84 8.90 -2.73
C LEU A 189 -5.18 8.21 -3.03
N ALA A 190 -6.14 8.94 -3.61
CA ALA A 190 -7.48 8.45 -3.86
C ALA A 190 -7.56 7.48 -5.04
N SER A 191 -6.89 7.77 -6.16
CA SER A 191 -6.99 6.98 -7.40
C SER A 191 -5.97 5.86 -7.50
N GLU A 192 -4.85 5.93 -6.77
CA GLU A 192 -3.74 4.98 -6.92
C GLU A 192 -3.43 4.26 -5.61
N LEU A 193 -3.04 4.99 -4.56
CA LEU A 193 -2.58 4.37 -3.31
C LEU A 193 -3.67 3.55 -2.62
N ASN A 194 -4.83 4.15 -2.35
CA ASN A 194 -5.91 3.49 -1.60
C ASN A 194 -6.44 2.24 -2.33
N PRO A 195 -6.70 2.26 -3.66
CA PRO A 195 -7.05 1.06 -4.39
C PRO A 195 -5.96 -0.02 -4.33
N LEU A 196 -4.68 0.36 -4.46
CA LEU A 196 -3.56 -0.58 -4.38
C LEU A 196 -3.48 -1.28 -3.02
N LEU A 197 -3.60 -0.52 -1.92
CA LEU A 197 -3.65 -1.10 -0.56
C LEU A 197 -4.85 -2.03 -0.37
N GLY A 198 -5.99 -1.71 -1.00
CA GLY A 198 -7.16 -2.59 -1.03
C GLY A 198 -6.87 -3.92 -1.73
N LEU A 199 -6.17 -3.89 -2.86
CA LEU A 199 -5.76 -5.09 -3.60
C LEU A 199 -4.76 -5.94 -2.80
N MET A 200 -3.75 -5.31 -2.19
CA MET A 200 -2.78 -6.01 -1.34
C MET A 200 -3.47 -6.67 -0.14
N ASN A 201 -4.37 -5.96 0.54
CA ASN A 201 -5.08 -6.51 1.70
C ASN A 201 -6.05 -7.64 1.29
N ALA A 202 -6.74 -7.52 0.16
CA ALA A 202 -7.57 -8.59 -0.40
C ALA A 202 -6.75 -9.86 -0.66
N GLU A 203 -5.58 -9.70 -1.28
CA GLU A 203 -4.68 -10.83 -1.58
C GLU A 203 -4.10 -11.45 -0.30
N LEU A 204 -3.76 -10.64 0.71
CA LEU A 204 -3.22 -11.14 1.99
C LEU A 204 -4.25 -11.82 2.90
N THR A 205 -5.55 -11.58 2.68
CA THR A 205 -6.63 -12.07 3.56
C THR A 205 -7.54 -13.07 2.88
N GLY A 206 -7.37 -13.32 1.58
CA GLY A 206 -8.27 -14.16 0.79
C GLY A 206 -9.66 -13.57 0.60
N HIS A 207 -9.91 -12.36 1.10
CA HIS A 207 -11.12 -11.62 0.81
C HIS A 207 -10.92 -10.99 -0.56
N ARG A 208 -11.02 -11.81 -1.61
CA ARG A 208 -11.30 -11.28 -2.94
C ARG A 208 -12.66 -10.59 -2.83
N HIS A 209 -12.62 -9.29 -2.54
CA HIS A 209 -13.78 -8.46 -2.77
C HIS A 209 -14.23 -8.82 -4.17
N HIS A 210 -15.47 -9.29 -4.33
CA HIS A 210 -16.17 -9.10 -5.57
C HIS A 210 -16.31 -7.60 -5.73
N THR A 211 -15.20 -6.93 -6.08
CA THR A 211 -15.20 -5.63 -6.69
C THR A 211 -15.95 -5.86 -7.97
N VAL A 212 -17.27 -5.64 -7.89
CA VAL A 212 -18.11 -5.37 -9.04
C VAL A 212 -17.26 -4.45 -9.91
N PRO A 213 -16.87 -4.87 -11.13
CA PRO A 213 -15.97 -4.08 -11.94
C PRO A 213 -16.56 -2.69 -11.97
N ILE A 214 -15.80 -1.71 -11.47
CA ILE A 214 -16.13 -0.32 -11.69
C ILE A 214 -16.06 -0.22 -13.20
N ARG A 215 -17.23 -0.39 -13.84
CA ARG A 215 -17.49 0.13 -15.17
C ARG A 215 -17.09 1.57 -15.02
N THR A 216 -15.87 1.88 -15.47
CA THR A 216 -15.50 3.20 -15.88
C THR A 216 -16.64 3.60 -16.80
N ARG A 217 -17.59 4.37 -16.26
CA ARG A 217 -18.50 5.15 -17.07
C ARG A 217 -17.53 5.90 -17.97
N GLN A 218 -17.44 5.47 -19.23
CA GLN A 218 -17.04 6.35 -20.31
C GLN A 218 -17.97 7.55 -20.16
N ILE A 219 -17.49 8.57 -19.47
CA ILE A 219 -18.07 9.89 -19.53
C ILE A 219 -17.75 10.30 -20.95
N SER A 220 -18.69 10.01 -21.85
CA SER A 220 -18.80 10.60 -23.17
C SER A 220 -18.92 12.11 -22.98
N ARG A 221 -17.78 12.78 -22.79
CA ARG A 221 -17.66 14.22 -22.91
C ARG A 221 -17.63 14.56 -24.40
N ARG A 222 -18.78 14.98 -24.91
CA ARG A 222 -18.84 16.00 -25.96
C ARG A 222 -19.96 16.98 -25.63
N PRO A 223 -19.70 18.08 -24.92
CA PRO A 223 -20.47 19.28 -25.11
C PRO A 223 -20.00 19.93 -26.42
N SER A 224 -20.81 19.82 -27.47
CA SER A 224 -20.67 20.62 -28.68
C SER A 224 -21.09 22.06 -28.36
N PHE A 225 -20.14 22.91 -28.00
CA PHE A 225 -20.35 24.36 -28.01
C PHE A 225 -20.17 24.87 -29.43
N SER A 226 -21.30 25.17 -30.08
CA SER A 226 -21.35 25.94 -31.32
C SER A 226 -21.27 27.42 -30.95
N PHE A 227 -20.14 28.06 -31.24
CA PHE A 227 -20.02 29.52 -31.26
C PHE A 227 -20.46 30.00 -32.64
N GLY A 228 -21.69 30.51 -32.73
CA GLY A 228 -22.15 31.29 -33.87
C GLY A 228 -21.63 32.72 -33.76
N TRP A 229 -20.72 33.11 -34.65
CA TRP A 229 -20.41 34.51 -34.92
C TRP A 229 -21.33 34.99 -36.03
N GLY A 230 -22.28 35.86 -35.68
CA GLY A 230 -23.05 36.65 -36.64
C GLY A 230 -22.27 37.91 -36.99
N PHE A 231 -22.01 38.10 -38.27
CA PHE A 231 -21.56 39.36 -38.87
C PHE A 231 -22.72 40.35 -39.01
#